data_AF-A0AAV9JVY3-F1
#
_entry.id   AF-A0AAV9JVY3-F1
#
_cell.length_a   1.000
_cell.length_b   1.000
_cell.length_c   1.000
_cell.angle_alpha   90.00
_cell.angle_beta   90.00
_cell.angle_gamma   90.00
#
_symmetry.space_group_name_H-M   'P 1'
#
loop_
_entity.id
_entity.type
_entity.pdbx_description
1 polymer ?
#
loop_
_entity_poly.entity_id
_entity_poly.type
_entity_poly.pdbx_seq_one_letter_code
_entity_poly.pdbx_strand_id
1 'polypeptide(L)'
;MARKRTRNLMSNEGDRYWRLGRFDRLTKAQLRPHLQAAGYPLKSNTDKPTMLHYGERIERNLLCYYPRTDAELRTFARDRRLSIDGGRGAYRKRAMVEGLMAADDEQRFRRFLDLPPELRNEVYRWHMAAFPDGLLTPAQPPLTGTSRLVRRESLPLFHEDCRFDVRAAYFSGMESDDEAEPISKSHGFVEALTKREDARIGKLRFSLKEAWDRAYNCSVEVTLRKADAATRSVSLG
;
A
#
# COMPACT_ATOMS: atom_id res chain seq x y z
N MET A 1 -1.47 -32.76 27.39
CA MET A 1 -2.44 -31.87 26.70
C MET A 1 -2.03 -30.41 26.88
N ALA A 2 -1.64 -29.71 25.80
CA ALA A 2 -1.76 -28.26 25.65
C ALA A 2 -1.21 -27.86 24.26
N ARG A 3 -1.96 -28.14 23.19
CA ARG A 3 -1.69 -27.56 21.86
C ARG A 3 -2.03 -26.07 21.95
N LYS A 4 -1.04 -25.23 22.29
CA LYS A 4 -1.18 -23.76 22.19
C LYS A 4 -1.37 -23.42 20.72
N ARG A 5 -2.58 -22.98 20.38
CA ARG A 5 -2.97 -22.40 19.08
C ARG A 5 -2.02 -21.27 18.69
N THR A 6 -1.02 -21.57 17.86
CA THR A 6 -0.27 -20.60 17.03
C THR A 6 -1.13 -20.15 15.84
N ARG A 7 -2.36 -19.67 16.10
CA ARG A 7 -3.31 -19.30 15.03
C ARG A 7 -3.48 -17.81 14.79
N ASN A 8 -2.65 -16.94 15.39
CA ASN A 8 -2.94 -15.50 15.37
C ASN A 8 -1.76 -14.54 15.16
N LEU A 9 -0.56 -15.00 14.77
CA LEU A 9 0.56 -14.09 14.47
C LEU A 9 0.68 -13.69 12.98
N MET A 10 -0.03 -14.35 12.06
CA MET A 10 0.06 -14.04 10.62
C MET A 10 -1.05 -13.08 10.12
N SER A 11 -2.02 -12.69 10.96
CA SER A 11 -3.27 -12.05 10.50
C SER A 11 -3.21 -10.52 10.29
N ASN A 12 -2.08 -9.85 10.54
CA ASN A 12 -2.05 -8.38 10.51
C ASN A 12 -1.08 -7.76 9.49
N GLU A 13 -0.29 -8.54 8.75
CA GLU A 13 0.57 -7.99 7.68
C GLU A 13 -0.17 -7.81 6.35
N GLY A 14 -1.06 -8.76 6.00
CA GLY A 14 -1.87 -8.70 4.77
C GLY A 14 -2.82 -7.49 4.69
N ASP A 15 -2.96 -6.73 5.78
CA ASP A 15 -3.90 -5.61 5.90
C ASP A 15 -3.21 -4.24 6.01
N ARG A 16 -1.88 -4.21 5.90
CA ARG A 16 -1.05 -3.02 6.07
C ARG A 16 -0.31 -2.55 4.82
N TYR A 17 -0.28 -3.36 3.76
CA TYR A 17 0.50 -3.06 2.53
C TYR A 17 0.07 -1.77 1.82
N TRP A 18 -1.16 -1.30 2.04
CA TRP A 18 -1.72 -0.07 1.45
C TRP A 18 -1.65 1.15 2.38
N ARG A 19 -1.21 0.96 3.64
CA ARG A 19 -1.20 2.04 4.64
C ARG A 19 0.08 2.86 4.51
N LEU A 20 -0.05 4.18 4.69
CA LEU A 20 1.11 5.06 4.85
C LEU A 20 1.98 4.63 6.05
N GLY A 21 3.27 4.95 5.98
CA GLY A 21 4.24 4.66 7.02
C GLY A 21 3.79 5.14 8.41
N ARG A 22 4.17 4.35 9.43
CA ARG A 22 3.79 4.61 10.83
C ARG A 22 4.86 5.43 11.55
N PHE A 23 4.83 6.75 11.36
CA PHE A 23 5.70 7.69 12.06
C PHE A 23 5.34 7.80 13.55
N ASP A 24 4.10 7.46 13.92
CA ASP A 24 3.57 7.45 15.29
C ASP A 24 4.46 6.64 16.26
N ARG A 25 5.01 5.54 15.75
CA ARG A 25 5.87 4.61 16.49
C ARG A 25 7.31 5.10 16.65
N LEU A 26 7.75 6.07 15.85
CA LEU A 26 9.11 6.57 15.89
C LEU A 26 9.29 7.58 17.04
N THR A 27 10.48 7.56 17.62
CA THR A 27 10.91 8.56 18.61
C THR A 27 11.33 9.86 17.91
N LYS A 28 11.38 10.99 18.65
CA LYS A 28 11.88 12.27 18.08
C LYS A 28 13.30 12.14 17.50
N ALA A 29 14.15 11.35 18.16
CA ALA A 29 15.52 11.11 17.71
C ALA A 29 15.57 10.39 16.35
N GLN A 30 14.70 9.40 16.16
CA GLN A 30 14.58 8.66 14.89
C GLN A 30 13.95 9.52 13.79
N LEU A 31 12.95 10.34 14.11
CA LEU A 31 12.27 11.20 13.12
C LEU A 31 13.19 12.30 12.55
N ARG A 32 14.02 12.90 13.40
CA ARG A 32 14.85 14.06 13.07
C ARG A 32 15.68 13.92 11.78
N PRO A 33 16.49 12.86 11.57
CA PRO A 33 17.28 12.72 10.35
C PRO A 33 16.41 12.63 9.08
N HIS A 34 15.30 11.88 9.12
CA HIS A 34 14.40 11.75 7.98
C HIS A 34 13.78 13.10 7.57
N LEU A 35 13.33 13.87 8.57
CA LEU A 35 12.72 15.18 8.34
C LEU A 35 13.74 16.23 7.86
N GLN A 36 14.97 16.20 8.37
CA GLN A 36 16.06 17.07 7.92
C GLN A 36 16.47 16.79 6.48
N ALA A 37 16.57 15.51 6.10
CA ALA A 37 16.86 15.11 4.72
C ALA A 37 15.78 15.61 3.75
N ALA A 38 14.52 15.69 4.19
CA ALA A 38 13.41 16.26 3.44
C ALA A 38 13.34 17.81 3.47
N GLY A 39 14.29 18.48 4.15
CA GLY A 39 14.40 19.94 4.18
C GLY A 39 13.49 20.64 5.18
N TYR A 40 12.88 19.94 6.14
CA TYR A 40 12.08 20.56 7.19
C TYR A 40 12.95 21.23 8.25
N PRO A 41 12.67 22.48 8.65
CA PRO A 41 13.43 23.16 9.69
C PRO A 41 13.00 22.64 11.07
N LEU A 42 13.92 21.95 11.75
CA LEU A 42 13.68 21.38 13.08
C LEU A 42 14.49 22.13 14.12
N LYS A 43 13.81 22.92 14.95
CA LYS A 43 14.41 23.52 16.15
C LYS A 43 14.64 22.44 17.22
N SER A 44 15.51 22.73 18.19
CA SER A 44 15.76 21.83 19.34
C SER A 44 14.47 21.50 20.09
N ASN A 45 13.57 22.48 20.24
CA ASN A 45 12.31 22.38 20.96
C ASN A 45 11.10 21.95 20.11
N THR A 46 11.30 21.48 18.87
CA THR A 46 10.18 21.01 18.04
C THR A 46 9.46 19.86 18.76
N ASP A 47 8.14 19.97 18.88
CA ASP A 47 7.29 19.00 19.55
C ASP A 47 7.06 17.76 18.67
N LYS A 48 6.68 16.63 19.29
CA LYS A 48 6.50 15.36 18.57
C LYS A 48 5.33 15.46 17.56
N PRO A 49 4.17 16.05 17.91
CA PRO A 49 3.08 16.24 16.96
C PRO A 49 3.49 16.97 15.67
N THR A 50 4.22 18.09 15.77
CA THR A 50 4.71 18.79 14.56
C THR A 50 5.65 17.91 13.72
N MET A 51 6.53 17.14 14.35
CA MET A 51 7.40 16.21 13.63
C MET A 51 6.62 15.08 12.95
N LEU A 52 5.57 14.56 13.59
CA LEU A 52 4.67 13.57 13.00
C LEU A 52 3.93 14.14 11.80
N HIS A 53 3.41 15.36 11.92
CA HIS A 53 2.75 16.06 10.82
C HIS A 53 3.68 16.20 9.59
N TYR A 54 4.96 16.57 9.80
CA TYR A 54 5.93 16.60 8.69
C TYR A 54 6.21 15.20 8.11
N GLY A 55 6.25 14.17 8.95
CA GLY A 55 6.41 12.78 8.49
C GLY A 55 5.25 12.32 7.60
N GLU A 56 4.02 12.60 8.02
CA GLU A 56 2.81 12.32 7.23
C GLU A 56 2.81 13.05 5.89
N ARG A 57 3.29 14.29 5.85
CA ARG A 57 3.42 15.05 4.60
C ARG A 57 4.45 14.42 3.65
N ILE A 58 5.57 13.91 4.16
CA ILE A 58 6.57 13.21 3.34
C ILE A 58 5.99 11.95 2.72
N GLU A 59 5.28 11.13 3.49
CA GLU A 59 4.64 9.90 2.99
C GLU A 59 3.60 10.18 1.90
N ARG A 60 2.89 11.31 2.03
CA ARG A 60 1.94 11.78 1.03
C ARG A 60 2.62 12.44 -0.19
N ASN A 61 3.94 12.44 -0.25
CA ASN A 61 4.76 13.13 -1.26
C ASN A 61 4.39 14.61 -1.41
N LEU A 62 4.02 15.27 -0.31
CA LEU A 62 3.70 16.70 -0.31
C LEU A 62 4.96 17.55 -0.22
N LEU A 63 4.95 18.68 -0.95
CA LEU A 63 6.08 19.58 -1.04
C LEU A 63 6.39 20.23 0.32
N CYS A 64 7.68 20.30 0.65
CA CYS A 64 8.20 21.13 1.74
C CYS A 64 8.43 22.57 1.23
N TYR A 65 7.68 23.53 1.78
CA TYR A 65 7.75 24.93 1.34
C TYR A 65 8.83 25.75 2.06
N TYR A 66 9.37 25.29 3.17
CA TYR A 66 10.36 26.06 3.96
C TYR A 66 11.60 26.49 3.16
N PRO A 67 12.19 25.64 2.30
CA PRO A 67 13.37 26.02 1.51
C PRO A 67 13.05 26.98 0.36
N ARG A 68 11.76 27.23 0.06
CA ARG A 68 11.35 27.99 -1.13
C ARG A 68 11.51 29.49 -0.92
N THR A 69 11.73 30.20 -2.02
CA THR A 69 11.83 31.65 -2.08
C THR A 69 10.45 32.30 -2.01
N ASP A 70 10.37 33.57 -1.60
CA ASP A 70 9.11 34.31 -1.56
C ASP A 70 8.43 34.39 -2.93
N ALA A 71 9.20 34.43 -4.02
CA ALA A 71 8.67 34.43 -5.38
C ALA A 71 7.98 33.10 -5.72
N GLU A 72 8.62 31.96 -5.42
CA GLU A 72 8.02 30.64 -5.62
C GLU A 72 6.76 30.46 -4.76
N LEU A 73 6.79 30.88 -3.50
CA LEU A 73 5.63 30.78 -2.60
C LEU A 73 4.43 31.58 -3.12
N ARG A 74 4.67 32.78 -3.67
CA ARG A 74 3.61 33.58 -4.31
C ARG A 74 3.07 32.90 -5.57
N THR A 75 3.93 32.30 -6.37
CA THR A 75 3.51 31.50 -7.53
C THR A 75 2.61 30.36 -7.09
N PHE A 76 3.00 29.56 -6.09
CA PHE A 76 2.17 28.48 -5.58
C PHE A 76 0.83 28.97 -5.02
N ALA A 77 0.83 30.07 -4.25
CA ALA A 77 -0.40 30.64 -3.71
C ALA A 77 -1.34 31.12 -4.82
N ARG A 78 -0.80 31.80 -5.84
CA ARG A 78 -1.57 32.26 -7.00
C ARG A 78 -2.16 31.10 -7.79
N ASP A 79 -1.35 30.09 -8.09
CA ASP A 79 -1.76 28.95 -8.92
C ASP A 79 -2.84 28.12 -8.21
N ARG A 80 -2.82 28.10 -6.87
CA ARG A 80 -3.87 27.50 -6.02
C ARG A 80 -5.03 28.44 -5.70
N ARG A 81 -5.00 29.69 -6.18
CA ARG A 81 -6.02 30.72 -5.92
C ARG A 81 -6.25 30.96 -4.42
N LEU A 82 -5.18 30.93 -3.63
CA LEU A 82 -5.23 31.17 -2.19
C LEU A 82 -5.01 32.66 -1.90
N SER A 83 -5.97 33.27 -1.23
CA SER A 83 -5.81 34.60 -0.63
C SER A 83 -5.13 34.46 0.72
N ILE A 84 -3.80 34.55 0.74
CA ILE A 84 -3.02 34.51 1.99
C ILE A 84 -2.69 35.94 2.41
N ASP A 85 -3.42 36.45 3.39
CA ASP A 85 -3.16 37.75 4.01
C ASP A 85 -1.95 37.65 4.94
N GLY A 86 -0.76 37.65 4.34
CA GLY A 86 0.47 37.70 5.08
C GLY A 86 0.88 39.15 5.31
N GLY A 87 1.15 39.51 6.57
CA GLY A 87 1.67 40.82 6.99
C GLY A 87 3.02 41.19 6.35
N ARG A 88 3.90 41.93 7.05
CA ARG A 88 5.18 42.39 6.46
C ARG A 88 6.35 41.46 6.79
N GLY A 89 7.33 41.37 5.89
CA GLY A 89 8.62 40.70 6.11
C GLY A 89 8.53 39.19 6.40
N ALA A 90 9.36 38.70 7.34
CA ALA A 90 9.47 37.27 7.67
C ALA A 90 8.15 36.62 8.14
N TYR A 91 7.26 37.41 8.77
CA TYR A 91 5.92 36.95 9.15
C TYR A 91 5.09 36.57 7.92
N ARG A 92 5.26 37.30 6.81
CA ARG A 92 4.59 37.01 5.53
C ARG A 92 4.99 35.66 4.97
N LYS A 93 6.29 35.38 4.92
CA LYS A 93 6.82 34.12 4.40
C LYS A 93 6.28 32.94 5.21
N ARG A 94 6.30 33.07 6.54
CA ARG A 94 5.77 32.04 7.44
C ARG A 94 4.28 31.80 7.20
N ALA A 95 3.48 32.87 7.14
CA ALA A 95 2.05 32.76 6.85
C ALA A 95 1.77 32.12 5.48
N MET A 96 2.59 32.42 4.46
CA MET A 96 2.50 31.77 3.15
C MET A 96 2.81 30.27 3.23
N VAL A 97 3.88 29.87 3.91
CA VAL A 97 4.22 28.46 4.11
C VAL A 97 3.10 27.72 4.83
N GLU A 98 2.64 28.26 5.97
CA GLU A 98 1.58 27.63 6.77
C GLU A 98 0.26 27.55 5.98
N GLY A 99 -0.13 28.61 5.26
CA GLY A 99 -1.32 28.62 4.42
C GLY A 99 -1.26 27.64 3.25
N LEU A 100 -0.09 27.51 2.60
CA LEU A 100 0.11 26.53 1.52
C LEU A 100 0.08 25.10 2.05
N MET A 101 0.69 24.85 3.22
CA MET A 101 0.65 23.53 3.85
C MET A 101 -0.78 23.14 4.22
N ALA A 102 -1.51 24.04 4.89
CA ALA A 102 -2.91 23.83 5.25
C ALA A 102 -3.79 23.56 4.02
N ALA A 103 -3.58 24.30 2.92
CA ALA A 103 -4.31 24.07 1.68
C ALA A 103 -4.03 22.68 1.07
N ASP A 104 -2.80 22.18 1.14
CA ASP A 104 -2.47 20.81 0.71
C ASP A 104 -3.12 19.76 1.62
N ASP A 105 -3.18 20.02 2.93
CA ASP A 105 -3.75 19.10 3.91
C ASP A 105 -5.28 19.00 3.79
N GLU A 106 -5.93 20.10 3.40
CA GLU A 106 -7.36 20.17 3.16
C GLU A 106 -7.75 19.82 1.71
N GLN A 107 -6.79 19.47 0.85
CA GLN A 107 -7.06 19.24 -0.56
C GLN A 107 -8.06 18.08 -0.74
N ARG A 108 -9.23 18.40 -1.31
CA ARG A 108 -10.27 17.41 -1.64
C ARG A 108 -10.43 17.32 -3.14
N PHE A 109 -10.30 16.11 -3.67
CA PHE A 109 -10.59 15.86 -5.08
C PHE A 109 -12.08 15.54 -5.27
N ARG A 110 -12.93 16.58 -5.17
CA ARG A 110 -14.41 16.43 -5.14
C ARG A 110 -15.00 15.85 -6.44
N ARG A 111 -14.28 15.97 -7.55
CA ARG A 111 -14.75 15.59 -8.90
C ARG A 111 -14.03 14.36 -9.45
N PHE A 112 -13.49 13.50 -8.60
CA PHE A 112 -12.79 12.30 -9.04
C PHE A 112 -13.63 11.42 -9.97
N LEU A 113 -14.92 11.26 -9.64
CA LEU A 113 -15.84 10.43 -10.43
C LEU A 113 -16.31 11.12 -11.73
N ASP A 114 -16.04 12.41 -11.90
CA ASP A 114 -16.34 13.13 -13.14
C ASP A 114 -15.25 12.89 -14.21
N LEU A 115 -14.07 12.38 -13.81
CA LEU A 115 -13.03 11.98 -14.76
C LEU A 115 -13.51 10.82 -15.62
N PRO A 116 -13.13 10.72 -16.90
CA PRO A 116 -13.36 9.51 -17.70
C PRO A 116 -12.81 8.24 -17.02
N PRO A 117 -13.43 7.08 -17.24
CA PRO A 117 -12.98 5.81 -16.65
C PRO A 117 -11.51 5.50 -16.90
N GLU A 118 -10.98 5.87 -18.07
CA GLU A 118 -9.59 5.64 -18.45
C GLU A 118 -8.62 6.37 -17.50
N LEU A 119 -8.93 7.64 -17.18
CA LEU A 119 -8.11 8.43 -16.26
C LEU A 119 -8.24 7.95 -14.82
N ARG A 120 -9.43 7.50 -14.40
CA ARG A 120 -9.60 6.90 -13.06
C ARG A 120 -8.79 5.61 -12.94
N ASN A 121 -8.79 4.77 -13.96
CA ASN A 121 -8.01 3.54 -14.01
C ASN A 121 -6.51 3.82 -13.90
N GLU A 122 -5.98 4.82 -14.60
CA GLU A 122 -4.57 5.21 -14.46
C GLU A 122 -4.22 5.64 -13.02
N VAL A 123 -5.10 6.39 -12.35
CA VAL A 123 -4.90 6.75 -10.94
C VAL A 123 -4.89 5.50 -10.04
N TYR A 124 -5.78 4.54 -10.29
CA TYR A 124 -5.80 3.28 -9.56
C TYR A 124 -4.50 2.48 -9.77
N ARG A 125 -4.00 2.42 -11.02
CA ARG A 125 -2.74 1.76 -11.35
C ARG A 125 -1.56 2.40 -10.64
N TRP A 126 -1.45 3.73 -10.67
CA TRP A 126 -0.39 4.43 -9.93
C TRP A 126 -0.44 4.17 -8.44
N HIS A 127 -1.64 4.11 -7.86
CA HIS A 127 -1.80 3.75 -6.45
C HIS A 127 -1.32 2.31 -6.17
N MET A 128 -1.68 1.35 -7.03
CA MET A 128 -1.29 -0.05 -6.88
C MET A 128 0.18 -0.32 -7.19
N ALA A 129 0.79 0.45 -8.09
CA ALA A 129 2.22 0.37 -8.41
C ALA A 129 3.11 0.77 -7.24
N ALA A 130 2.59 1.50 -6.26
CA ALA A 130 3.29 1.82 -5.01
C ALA A 130 3.26 0.66 -4.00
N PHE A 131 2.51 -0.41 -4.25
CA PHE A 131 2.46 -1.57 -3.36
C PHE A 131 3.75 -2.40 -3.46
N PRO A 132 4.11 -3.17 -2.42
CA PRO A 132 5.22 -4.10 -2.49
C PRO A 132 5.06 -5.10 -3.64
N ASP A 133 6.18 -5.47 -4.28
CA ASP A 133 6.27 -6.39 -5.41
C ASP A 133 5.74 -7.81 -5.16
N GLY A 134 5.42 -8.18 -3.92
CA GLY A 134 4.91 -9.47 -3.52
C GLY A 134 4.00 -9.32 -2.30
N LEU A 135 2.70 -9.43 -2.52
CA LEU A 135 1.70 -9.29 -1.47
C LEU A 135 1.44 -10.64 -0.81
N LEU A 136 1.87 -10.79 0.44
CA LEU A 136 1.58 -11.98 1.24
C LEU A 136 0.16 -11.91 1.79
N THR A 137 -0.71 -12.79 1.28
CA THR A 137 -2.11 -12.94 1.75
C THR A 137 -2.86 -11.60 1.87
N PRO A 138 -2.87 -10.73 0.85
CA PRO A 138 -3.45 -9.40 1.01
C PRO A 138 -4.97 -9.48 1.12
N ALA A 139 -5.53 -8.69 2.04
CA ALA A 139 -6.93 -8.31 1.94
C ALA A 139 -7.13 -7.41 0.73
N GLN A 140 -8.38 -7.27 0.24
CA GLN A 140 -8.67 -6.30 -0.81
C GLN A 140 -8.36 -4.88 -0.29
N PRO A 141 -7.74 -4.00 -1.11
CA PRO A 141 -7.38 -2.68 -0.64
C PRO A 141 -8.65 -1.87 -0.36
N PRO A 142 -8.68 -1.00 0.68
CA PRO A 142 -9.88 -0.27 1.07
C PRO A 142 -10.53 0.54 -0.05
N LEU A 143 -9.72 1.00 -1.01
CA LEU A 143 -10.18 1.68 -2.21
C LEU A 143 -11.30 0.89 -2.93
N THR A 144 -11.14 -0.43 -3.03
CA THR A 144 -12.12 -1.34 -3.67
C THR A 144 -13.42 -1.51 -2.87
N GLY A 145 -13.48 -0.99 -1.65
CA GLY A 145 -14.67 -1.00 -0.78
C GLY A 145 -15.41 0.34 -0.72
N THR A 146 -14.91 1.39 -1.36
CA THR A 146 -15.47 2.75 -1.24
C THR A 146 -16.83 2.92 -1.91
N SER A 147 -17.01 2.38 -3.12
CA SER A 147 -18.28 2.40 -3.86
C SER A 147 -18.34 1.26 -4.87
N ARG A 148 -19.55 0.95 -5.37
CA ARG A 148 -19.74 -0.09 -6.41
C ARG A 148 -18.99 0.24 -7.71
N LEU A 149 -18.97 1.51 -8.12
CA LEU A 149 -18.28 1.96 -9.32
C LEU A 149 -16.77 1.79 -9.19
N VAL A 150 -16.19 2.37 -8.13
CA VAL A 150 -14.74 2.26 -7.85
C VAL A 150 -14.34 0.80 -7.75
N ARG A 151 -15.12 -0.03 -7.06
CA ARG A 151 -14.88 -1.47 -6.96
C ARG A 151 -14.81 -2.16 -8.32
N ARG A 152 -15.78 -1.88 -9.21
CA ARG A 152 -15.84 -2.49 -10.55
C ARG A 152 -14.63 -2.14 -11.41
N GLU A 153 -14.08 -0.95 -11.21
CA GLU A 153 -12.94 -0.44 -11.98
C GLU A 153 -11.61 -0.85 -11.37
N SER A 154 -11.43 -0.68 -10.06
CA SER A 154 -10.14 -0.88 -9.39
C SER A 154 -9.87 -2.35 -9.04
N LEU A 155 -10.89 -3.17 -8.76
CA LEU A 155 -10.65 -4.55 -8.32
C LEU A 155 -10.02 -5.43 -9.41
N PRO A 156 -10.45 -5.36 -10.69
CA PRO A 156 -9.76 -6.08 -11.76
C PRO A 156 -8.29 -5.65 -11.90
N LEU A 157 -8.01 -4.35 -11.84
CA LEU A 157 -6.64 -3.81 -11.92
C LEU A 157 -5.76 -4.32 -10.77
N PHE A 158 -6.32 -4.40 -9.55
CA PHE A 158 -5.61 -4.96 -8.42
C PHE A 158 -5.18 -6.41 -8.67
N HIS A 159 -6.05 -7.23 -9.26
CA HIS A 159 -5.72 -8.62 -9.56
C HIS A 159 -4.79 -8.76 -10.78
N GLU A 160 -4.86 -7.83 -11.73
CA GLU A 160 -4.05 -7.83 -12.95
C GLU A 160 -2.61 -7.34 -12.71
N ASP A 161 -2.46 -6.23 -12.00
CA ASP A 161 -1.21 -5.48 -11.87
C ASP A 161 -0.41 -5.87 -10.61
N CYS A 162 -1.07 -6.33 -9.54
CA CYS A 162 -0.36 -6.76 -8.32
C CYS A 162 0.07 -8.23 -8.40
N ARG A 163 1.21 -8.52 -7.76
CA ARG A 163 1.70 -9.89 -7.57
C ARG A 163 1.32 -10.39 -6.18
N PHE A 164 0.77 -11.60 -6.13
CA PHE A 164 0.34 -12.24 -4.89
C PHE A 164 1.26 -13.40 -4.54
N ASP A 165 1.78 -13.37 -3.31
CA ASP A 165 2.58 -14.46 -2.75
C ASP A 165 1.68 -15.38 -1.93
N VAL A 166 1.56 -16.62 -2.39
CA VAL A 166 0.84 -17.69 -1.69
C VAL A 166 1.85 -18.59 -1.02
N ARG A 167 1.77 -18.70 0.31
CA ARG A 167 2.55 -19.67 1.09
C ARG A 167 1.69 -20.89 1.36
N ALA A 168 2.03 -22.01 0.75
CA ALA A 168 1.50 -23.31 1.11
C ALA A 168 2.40 -23.92 2.19
N ALA A 169 1.83 -24.27 3.33
CA ALA A 169 2.51 -25.10 4.33
C ALA A 169 2.14 -26.55 4.04
N TYR A 170 3.11 -27.35 3.56
CA TYR A 170 2.96 -28.79 3.50
C TYR A 170 3.26 -29.36 4.88
N PHE A 171 2.26 -29.95 5.53
CA PHE A 171 2.46 -30.75 6.73
C PHE A 171 2.84 -32.17 6.30
N SER A 172 4.10 -32.38 5.92
CA SER A 172 4.65 -33.73 5.80
C SER A 172 4.94 -34.25 7.20
N GLY A 173 4.05 -35.09 7.73
CA GLY A 173 4.20 -35.63 9.09
C GLY A 173 3.10 -36.58 9.58
N MET A 174 2.13 -36.96 8.74
CA MET A 174 1.25 -38.08 9.05
C MET A 174 1.32 -39.06 7.88
N GLU A 175 1.84 -40.26 8.15
CA GLU A 175 1.76 -41.45 7.30
C GLU A 175 0.31 -41.95 7.21
N SER A 176 -0.65 -41.08 6.89
CA SER A 176 -1.97 -41.50 6.47
C SER A 176 -2.11 -41.19 4.98
N ASP A 177 -2.75 -42.08 4.24
CA ASP A 177 -3.19 -41.94 2.85
C ASP A 177 -4.19 -40.77 2.63
N ASP A 178 -4.17 -39.77 3.52
CA ASP A 178 -5.01 -38.59 3.43
C ASP A 178 -4.44 -37.67 2.35
N GLU A 179 -5.16 -37.63 1.22
CA GLU A 179 -4.96 -36.71 0.11
C GLU A 179 -4.55 -35.33 0.63
N ALA A 180 -3.37 -34.86 0.20
CA ALA A 180 -2.89 -33.53 0.55
C ALA A 180 -4.01 -32.50 0.34
N GLU A 181 -4.43 -31.80 1.41
CA GLU A 181 -5.52 -30.84 1.29
C GLU A 181 -5.18 -29.81 0.19
N PRO A 182 -6.10 -29.56 -0.76
CA PRO A 182 -5.87 -28.60 -1.82
C PRO A 182 -5.46 -27.24 -1.26
N ILE A 183 -4.51 -26.56 -1.90
CA ILE A 183 -4.06 -25.20 -1.54
C ILE A 183 -5.25 -24.23 -1.43
N SER A 184 -6.32 -24.48 -2.20
CA SER A 184 -7.57 -23.72 -2.13
C SER A 184 -8.30 -23.83 -0.80
N LYS A 185 -8.12 -24.91 -0.02
CA LYS A 185 -8.75 -25.08 1.31
C LYS A 185 -7.88 -24.54 2.45
N SER A 186 -6.56 -24.57 2.28
CA SER A 186 -5.62 -24.08 3.31
C SER A 186 -5.44 -22.56 3.29
N HIS A 187 -5.84 -21.89 2.21
CA HIS A 187 -5.59 -20.47 2.01
C HIS A 187 -6.86 -19.69 1.63
N GLY A 188 -7.47 -18.99 2.60
CA GLY A 188 -8.74 -18.27 2.40
C GLY A 188 -8.74 -17.23 1.28
N PHE A 189 -7.59 -16.65 0.93
CA PHE A 189 -7.47 -15.81 -0.26
C PHE A 189 -7.61 -16.62 -1.56
N VAL A 190 -6.99 -17.79 -1.67
CA VAL A 190 -7.10 -18.66 -2.86
C VAL A 190 -8.52 -19.22 -2.96
N GLU A 191 -9.14 -19.58 -1.83
CA GLU A 191 -10.54 -19.99 -1.79
C GLU A 191 -11.51 -18.89 -2.27
N ALA A 192 -11.25 -17.64 -1.88
CA ALA A 192 -12.04 -16.50 -2.32
C ALA A 192 -11.85 -16.20 -3.82
N LEU A 193 -10.66 -16.50 -4.36
CA LEU A 193 -10.38 -16.38 -5.79
C LEU A 193 -11.07 -17.47 -6.61
N THR A 194 -11.10 -18.73 -6.14
CA THR A 194 -11.71 -19.84 -6.87
C THR A 194 -13.24 -19.80 -6.88
N LYS A 195 -13.87 -19.23 -5.84
CA LYS A 195 -15.35 -19.09 -5.77
C LYS A 195 -15.91 -18.00 -6.69
N ARG A 196 -15.07 -17.14 -7.26
CA ARG A 196 -15.49 -16.06 -8.16
C ARG A 196 -14.83 -16.28 -9.51
N GLU A 197 -15.62 -16.73 -10.49
CA GLU A 197 -15.22 -16.90 -11.91
C GLU A 197 -14.66 -15.61 -12.57
N ASP A 198 -14.61 -14.49 -11.86
CA ASP A 198 -14.18 -13.17 -12.32
C ASP A 198 -12.70 -12.84 -12.06
N ALA A 199 -11.93 -13.73 -11.44
CA ALA A 199 -10.57 -13.42 -11.01
C ALA A 199 -9.59 -13.39 -12.19
N ARG A 200 -9.50 -12.23 -12.87
CA ARG A 200 -8.38 -11.87 -13.76
C ARG A 200 -7.10 -11.66 -12.94
N ILE A 201 -6.61 -12.73 -12.34
CA ILE A 201 -5.33 -12.68 -11.65
C ILE A 201 -4.25 -12.68 -12.72
N GLY A 202 -3.49 -11.60 -12.87
CA GLY A 202 -2.44 -11.54 -13.86
C GLY A 202 -1.25 -12.42 -13.49
N LYS A 203 -0.83 -12.39 -12.21
CA LYS A 203 0.40 -13.05 -11.73
C LYS A 203 0.23 -13.61 -10.32
N LEU A 204 0.43 -14.92 -10.17
CA LEU A 204 0.55 -15.60 -8.88
C LEU A 204 1.98 -16.08 -8.69
N ARG A 205 2.54 -15.89 -7.51
CA ARG A 205 3.80 -16.55 -7.12
C ARG A 205 3.53 -17.47 -5.95
N PHE A 206 3.83 -18.75 -6.15
CA PHE A 206 3.82 -19.75 -5.09
C PHE A 206 5.22 -19.80 -4.48
N SER A 207 5.30 -19.74 -3.16
CA SER A 207 6.54 -20.02 -2.44
C SER A 207 6.27 -21.15 -1.47
N LEU A 208 6.92 -22.29 -1.72
CA LEU A 208 6.89 -23.43 -0.82
C LEU A 208 8.07 -23.30 0.14
N LYS A 209 7.76 -23.33 1.44
CA LYS A 209 8.76 -23.48 2.49
C LYS A 209 8.48 -24.82 3.16
N GLU A 210 9.35 -25.80 2.94
CA GLU A 210 9.31 -27.02 3.73
C GLU A 210 9.71 -26.70 5.17
N ALA A 211 8.98 -27.28 6.13
CA ALA A 211 9.11 -26.98 7.56
C ALA A 211 10.27 -27.71 8.25
N TRP A 212 11.13 -28.41 7.51
CA TRP A 212 12.24 -29.17 8.07
C TRP A 212 13.56 -28.45 7.80
N ASP A 213 14.34 -28.27 8.88
CA ASP A 213 15.71 -27.77 9.13
C ASP A 213 16.77 -27.55 8.01
N ARG A 214 16.43 -27.61 6.72
CA ARG A 214 17.28 -27.24 5.59
C ARG A 214 16.46 -26.37 4.65
N ALA A 215 16.81 -25.09 4.57
CA ALA A 215 16.08 -24.07 3.83
C ALA A 215 16.13 -24.28 2.31
N TYR A 216 15.30 -25.18 1.77
CA TYR A 216 14.95 -25.17 0.36
C TYR A 216 13.76 -24.23 0.19
N ASN A 217 14.05 -23.00 -0.27
CA ASN A 217 13.01 -22.11 -0.75
C ASN A 217 12.81 -22.41 -2.23
N CYS A 218 11.77 -23.16 -2.58
CA CYS A 218 11.34 -23.26 -3.97
C CYS A 218 10.26 -22.20 -4.22
N SER A 219 10.47 -21.35 -5.23
CA SER A 219 9.49 -20.36 -5.67
C SER A 219 9.09 -20.67 -7.09
N VAL A 220 7.80 -20.89 -7.32
CA VAL A 220 7.22 -21.11 -8.64
C VAL A 220 6.36 -19.90 -8.97
N GLU A 221 6.74 -19.12 -9.98
CA GLU A 221 5.91 -18.02 -10.49
C GLU A 221 4.98 -18.55 -11.59
N VAL A 222 3.68 -18.48 -11.35
CA VAL A 222 2.63 -18.88 -12.29
C VAL A 222 1.93 -17.62 -12.79
N THR A 223 2.16 -17.28 -14.05
CA THR A 223 1.41 -16.20 -14.71
C THR A 223 0.11 -16.78 -15.25
N LEU A 224 -1.03 -16.41 -14.67
CA LEU A 224 -2.34 -16.81 -15.19
C LEU A 224 -2.74 -15.79 -16.26
N ARG A 225 -2.68 -16.18 -17.54
CA ARG A 225 -3.21 -15.34 -18.64
C ARG A 225 -4.62 -15.79 -18.98
N LYS A 226 -5.45 -14.83 -19.40
CA LYS A 226 -6.90 -14.97 -19.67
C LYS A 226 -7.25 -15.91 -20.86
N ALA A 227 -6.37 -16.85 -21.23
CA ALA A 227 -6.54 -17.76 -22.38
C ALA A 227 -6.27 -19.25 -22.08
N ASP A 228 -5.80 -19.63 -20.89
CA ASP A 228 -5.45 -21.04 -20.60
C ASP A 228 -6.45 -21.74 -19.67
N ALA A 229 -7.76 -21.51 -19.89
CA ALA A 229 -8.82 -22.35 -19.30
C ALA A 229 -8.86 -23.76 -19.92
N ALA A 230 -8.02 -24.03 -20.92
CA ALA A 230 -7.77 -25.36 -21.42
C ALA A 230 -6.30 -25.73 -21.16
N THR A 231 -6.10 -26.74 -20.33
CA THR A 231 -4.83 -27.44 -20.07
C THR A 231 -3.88 -26.77 -19.06
N ARG A 232 -3.79 -27.34 -17.85
CA ARG A 232 -2.65 -28.21 -17.48
C ARG A 232 -2.70 -28.63 -16.01
N SER A 233 -2.68 -29.94 -15.83
CA SER A 233 -2.15 -30.64 -14.67
C SER A 233 -0.75 -30.11 -14.32
N VAL A 234 -0.56 -29.67 -13.08
CA VAL A 234 0.77 -29.44 -12.51
C VAL A 234 1.26 -30.79 -12.00
N SER A 235 2.12 -31.45 -12.77
CA SER A 235 2.93 -32.57 -12.28
C SER A 235 4.16 -32.01 -11.58
N LEU A 236 4.24 -32.19 -10.26
CA LEU A 236 5.46 -32.02 -9.48
C LEU A 236 6.34 -33.25 -9.75
N GLY A 237 7.54 -33.03 -10.30
CA GLY A 237 8.60 -34.02 -10.42
C GLY A 237 9.62 -33.85 -9.32
#